data_AF-A0A9Q1CEW7-F1
#
_entry.id   AF-A0A9Q1CEW7-F1
#
_cell.length_a   1.000
_cell.length_b   1.000
_cell.length_c   1.000
_cell.angle_alpha   90.00
_cell.angle_beta   90.00
_cell.angle_gamma   90.00
#
_symmetry.space_group_name_H-M   'P 1'
#
loop_
_entity.id
_entity.type
_entity.pdbx_description
1 polymer ?
#
loop_
_entity_poly.entity_id
_entity_poly.type
_entity_poly.pdbx_seq_one_letter_code
_entity_poly.pdbx_strand_id
1 'polypeptide(L)'
;MVGRVNGVATQLKGLSPMIVSCHCVAHRLALAMSDAGKRIPYVKKFNDLLQMLYQYYDASTIRTGGLRTIQESLEDPVLKPKRALTTRWLSHDHACSTVRQIITSVIISLGREAAEKDNPKAIGLLKLASQWKFVATLHMMCDILPKLSELSRFQVHDAFTKAVIYNIEERFPQTDLMDCLKIFDCDIERADATLPQSLRETEEGNYGEAELEVILDHYENGLGLSREEATVEWHSLRANMVQHPGRYGKLPNALNLVSKSEAYPNLSKVAAAALIIPASTAGMSAISSNQRSTLIFKCIIIE
;
A
#
# COMPACT_ATOMS: atom_id res chain seq x y z
N MET A 1 -7.31 2.81 10.02
CA MET A 1 -7.69 1.53 9.38
C MET A 1 -8.20 0.48 10.38
N VAL A 2 -7.56 0.28 11.54
CA VAL A 2 -8.00 -0.71 12.57
C VAL A 2 -8.71 -0.05 13.77
N GLY A 3 -9.41 1.07 13.55
CA GLY A 3 -10.06 1.80 14.63
C GLY A 3 -11.20 1.00 15.27
N ARG A 4 -11.30 1.01 16.60
CA ARG A 4 -12.26 0.22 17.39
C ARG A 4 -13.73 0.52 17.08
N VAL A 5 -14.05 1.72 16.60
CA VAL A 5 -15.44 2.18 16.41
C VAL A 5 -15.82 2.21 14.92
N ASN A 6 -15.13 3.03 14.12
CA ASN A 6 -15.41 3.21 12.69
C ASN A 6 -14.21 2.83 11.80
N GLY A 7 -13.32 1.96 12.27
CA GLY A 7 -12.23 1.46 11.45
C GLY A 7 -12.75 0.54 10.35
N VAL A 8 -12.14 0.60 9.16
CA VAL A 8 -12.40 -0.32 8.05
C VAL A 8 -12.38 -1.78 8.53
N ALA A 9 -11.40 -2.15 9.35
CA ALA A 9 -11.33 -3.49 9.93
C ALA A 9 -12.54 -3.84 10.80
N THR A 10 -13.06 -2.90 11.57
CA THR A 10 -14.23 -3.10 12.45
C THR A 10 -15.51 -3.24 11.63
N GLN A 11 -15.66 -2.43 10.57
CA GLN A 11 -16.79 -2.55 9.64
C GLN A 11 -16.74 -3.89 8.90
N LEU A 12 -15.56 -4.30 8.43
CA LEU A 12 -15.37 -5.60 7.78
C LEU A 12 -15.66 -6.76 8.75
N LYS A 13 -15.24 -6.67 10.01
CA LYS A 13 -15.58 -7.67 11.04
C LYS A 13 -17.08 -7.76 11.31
N GLY A 14 -17.83 -6.67 11.13
CA GLY A 14 -19.29 -6.68 11.17
C GLY A 14 -19.93 -7.49 10.05
N LEU A 15 -19.26 -7.62 8.90
CA LEU A 15 -19.70 -8.43 7.76
C LEU A 15 -19.21 -9.88 7.86
N SER A 16 -17.99 -10.09 8.33
CA SER A 16 -17.42 -11.42 8.57
C SER A 16 -16.60 -11.44 9.86
N PRO A 17 -17.10 -12.10 10.93
CA PRO A 17 -16.41 -12.16 12.22
C PRO A 17 -15.03 -12.82 12.18
N MET A 18 -14.76 -13.62 11.14
CA MET A 18 -13.51 -14.37 10.98
C MET A 18 -12.36 -13.51 10.43
N ILE A 19 -12.60 -12.25 10.10
CA ILE A 19 -11.57 -11.35 9.56
C ILE A 19 -10.53 -11.03 10.64
N VAL A 20 -9.28 -11.42 10.35
CA VAL A 20 -8.13 -11.03 11.15
C VAL A 20 -7.56 -9.72 10.61
N SER A 21 -7.62 -8.68 11.43
CA SER A 21 -7.07 -7.37 11.10
C SER A 21 -5.70 -7.18 11.75
N CYS A 22 -4.66 -6.99 10.96
CA CYS A 22 -3.33 -6.63 11.43
C CYS A 22 -2.97 -5.19 11.04
N HIS A 23 -2.17 -4.51 11.86
CA HIS A 23 -1.57 -3.24 11.48
C HIS A 23 -0.29 -3.51 10.68
N CYS A 24 -0.09 -2.79 9.58
CA CYS A 24 1.22 -2.75 8.93
C CYS A 24 2.28 -2.30 9.94
N VAL A 25 3.34 -3.07 10.07
CA VAL A 25 4.41 -2.86 11.06
C VAL A 25 5.11 -1.52 10.85
N ALA A 26 5.43 -1.15 9.61
CA ALA A 26 5.96 0.17 9.27
C ALA A 26 5.01 1.30 9.71
N HIS A 27 3.70 1.08 9.58
CA HIS A 27 2.69 2.03 10.03
C HIS A 27 2.57 2.09 11.57
N ARG A 28 2.82 0.99 12.30
CA ARG A 28 2.83 0.99 13.77
C ARG A 28 3.89 1.94 14.33
N LEU A 29 5.10 1.92 13.77
CA LEU A 29 6.16 2.84 14.18
C LEU A 29 5.77 4.29 13.88
N ALA A 30 5.26 4.57 12.68
CA ALA A 30 4.81 5.91 12.30
C ALA A 30 3.69 6.43 13.22
N LEU A 31 2.73 5.58 13.61
CA LEU A 31 1.69 5.93 14.57
C LEU A 31 2.25 6.19 15.97
N ALA A 32 3.11 5.32 16.48
CA ALA A 32 3.74 5.50 17.79
C ALA A 32 4.52 6.82 17.86
N MET A 33 5.21 7.20 16.78
CA MET A 33 5.93 8.47 16.69
C MET A 33 4.98 9.67 16.61
N SER A 34 3.90 9.57 15.82
CA SER A 34 2.86 10.60 15.77
C SER A 34 2.25 10.82 17.16
N ASP A 35 1.95 9.75 17.89
CA ASP A 35 1.36 9.83 19.22
C ASP A 35 2.35 10.32 20.29
N ALA A 36 3.62 9.92 20.20
CA ALA A 36 4.68 10.48 21.04
C ALA A 36 4.85 11.99 20.79
N GLY A 37 4.87 12.41 19.53
CA GLY A 37 4.95 13.82 19.13
C GLY A 37 3.77 14.64 19.66
N LYS A 38 2.55 14.09 19.63
CA LYS A 38 1.35 14.76 20.20
C LYS A 38 1.43 14.94 21.72
N ARG A 39 2.13 14.05 22.43
CA ARG A 39 2.31 14.14 23.89
C ARG A 39 3.29 15.24 24.31
N ILE A 40 4.12 15.73 23.38
CA ILE A 40 5.08 16.81 23.64
C ILE A 40 4.48 18.11 23.08
N PRO A 41 3.98 19.04 23.93
CA PRO A 41 3.24 20.21 23.47
C PRO A 41 4.02 21.11 22.51
N TYR A 42 5.35 21.19 22.68
CA TYR A 42 6.20 22.00 21.81
C TYR A 42 6.39 21.37 20.43
N VAL A 43 6.46 20.04 20.32
CA VAL A 43 6.56 19.35 19.03
C VAL A 43 5.29 19.59 18.20
N LYS A 44 4.12 19.63 18.83
CA LYS A 44 2.89 20.06 18.15
C LYS A 44 3.03 21.47 17.57
N LYS A 45 3.43 22.45 18.39
CA LYS A 45 3.65 23.85 17.95
C LYS A 45 4.69 23.94 16.82
N PHE A 46 5.76 23.17 16.90
CA PHE A 46 6.79 23.09 15.87
C PHE A 46 6.22 22.61 14.53
N ASN A 47 5.42 21.55 14.52
CA ASN A 47 4.79 21.06 13.30
C ASN A 47 3.77 22.04 12.73
N ASP A 48 2.97 22.68 13.59
CA ASP A 48 2.04 23.73 13.17
C ASP A 48 2.82 24.87 12.48
N LEU A 49 4.00 25.24 12.99
CA LEU A 49 4.86 26.26 12.40
C LEU A 49 5.46 25.83 11.06
N LEU A 50 5.94 24.59 10.92
CA LEU A 50 6.37 24.07 9.61
C LEU A 50 5.23 24.12 8.58
N GLN A 51 4.02 23.75 8.99
CA GLN A 51 2.84 23.78 8.14
C GLN A 51 2.45 25.21 7.75
N MET A 52 2.54 26.17 8.68
CA MET A 52 2.28 27.58 8.38
C MET A 52 3.33 28.17 7.42
N LEU A 53 4.61 27.82 7.58
CA LEU A 53 5.66 28.23 6.64
C LEU A 53 5.39 27.69 5.24
N TYR A 54 5.07 26.40 5.13
CA TYR A 54 4.66 25.80 3.85
C TYR A 54 3.48 26.57 3.23
N GLN A 55 2.38 26.76 3.96
CA GLN A 55 1.20 27.47 3.45
C GLN A 55 1.51 28.92 3.04
N TYR A 56 2.39 29.60 3.79
CA TYR A 56 2.77 30.97 3.51
C TYR A 56 3.43 31.11 2.12
N TYR A 57 4.39 30.25 1.80
CA TYR A 57 5.02 30.28 0.48
C TYR A 57 4.16 29.62 -0.60
N ASP A 58 3.42 28.57 -0.25
CA ASP A 58 2.58 27.84 -1.22
C ASP A 58 1.44 28.67 -1.77
N ALA A 59 0.83 29.52 -0.93
CA ALA A 59 -0.26 30.39 -1.32
C ALA A 59 0.15 31.58 -2.20
N SER A 60 1.45 31.83 -2.45
CA SER A 60 1.88 32.99 -3.24
C SER A 60 3.14 32.72 -4.07
N THR A 61 2.98 32.80 -5.38
CA THR A 61 4.09 32.72 -6.36
C THR A 61 5.04 33.90 -6.21
N ILE A 62 4.54 35.10 -5.89
CA ILE A 62 5.37 36.30 -5.64
C ILE A 62 6.29 36.07 -4.45
N ARG A 63 5.77 35.58 -3.32
CA ARG A 63 6.59 35.28 -2.14
C ARG A 63 7.60 34.16 -2.39
N THR A 64 7.20 33.14 -3.15
CA THR A 64 8.11 32.06 -3.57
C THR A 64 9.22 32.61 -4.49
N GLY A 65 8.89 33.51 -5.41
CA GLY A 65 9.88 34.19 -6.26
C GLY A 65 10.85 35.04 -5.45
N GLY A 66 10.35 35.84 -4.51
CA GLY A 66 11.21 36.62 -3.61
C GLY A 66 12.13 35.77 -2.75
N LEU A 67 11.65 34.62 -2.25
CA LEU A 67 12.50 33.64 -1.55
C LEU A 67 13.60 33.09 -2.47
N ARG A 68 13.27 32.75 -3.72
CA ARG A 68 14.27 32.29 -4.70
C ARG A 68 15.36 33.32 -4.94
N THR A 69 15.01 34.60 -5.14
CA THR A 69 16.01 35.66 -5.35
C THR A 69 16.95 35.81 -4.14
N ILE A 70 16.43 35.63 -2.93
CA ILE A 70 17.24 35.64 -1.70
C ILE A 70 18.17 34.42 -1.67
N GLN A 71 17.66 33.23 -1.99
CA GLN A 71 18.46 32.00 -2.04
C GLN A 71 19.61 32.12 -3.05
N GLU A 72 19.33 32.61 -4.25
CA GLU A 72 20.34 32.86 -5.28
C GLU A 72 21.40 33.86 -4.81
N SER A 73 20.99 34.89 -4.06
CA SER A 73 21.93 35.90 -3.52
C SER A 73 22.81 35.39 -2.39
N LEU A 74 22.33 34.40 -1.63
CA LEU A 74 23.04 33.78 -0.51
C LEU A 74 23.80 32.50 -0.90
N GLU A 75 23.73 32.11 -2.18
CA GLU A 75 24.24 30.84 -2.69
C GLU A 75 23.62 29.61 -1.97
N ASP A 76 22.42 29.80 -1.42
CA ASP A 76 21.63 28.72 -0.81
C ASP A 76 20.96 27.86 -1.90
N PRO A 77 20.64 26.59 -1.62
CA PRO A 77 19.89 25.77 -2.55
C PRO A 77 18.48 26.35 -2.77
N VAL A 78 18.06 26.42 -4.04
CA VAL A 78 16.74 26.95 -4.44
C VAL A 78 15.65 25.94 -4.08
N LEU A 79 15.13 26.06 -2.87
CA LEU A 79 14.12 25.14 -2.31
C LEU A 79 12.90 25.90 -1.80
N LYS A 80 11.75 25.23 -1.81
CA LYS A 80 10.51 25.73 -1.21
C LYS A 80 10.14 24.87 -0.01
N PRO A 81 9.70 25.44 1.13
CA PRO A 81 9.19 24.66 2.25
C PRO A 81 8.14 23.65 1.78
N LYS A 82 8.23 22.41 2.28
CA LYS A 82 7.38 21.30 1.87
C LYS A 82 6.28 21.03 2.90
N ARG A 83 5.16 20.50 2.44
CA ARG A 83 4.05 20.11 3.30
C ARG A 83 4.45 18.98 4.25
N ALA A 84 4.19 19.15 5.54
CA ALA A 84 4.33 18.12 6.54
C ALA A 84 2.97 17.40 6.73
N LEU A 85 2.89 16.12 6.38
CA LEU A 85 1.64 15.35 6.44
C LEU A 85 1.52 14.63 7.78
N THR A 86 0.51 15.00 8.56
CA THR A 86 0.25 14.43 9.90
C THR A 86 -0.03 12.92 9.88
N THR A 87 -0.57 12.39 8.78
CA THR A 87 -0.85 10.96 8.57
C THR A 87 0.38 10.14 8.19
N ARG A 88 1.46 10.79 7.73
CA ARG A 88 2.72 10.18 7.33
C ARG A 88 3.86 10.88 8.05
N TRP A 89 3.93 10.73 9.38
CA TRP A 89 4.91 11.42 10.24
C TRP A 89 6.35 11.28 9.75
N LEU A 90 6.72 10.12 9.19
CA LEU A 90 8.05 9.90 8.62
C LEU A 90 8.34 10.75 7.37
N SER A 91 7.32 11.32 6.71
CA SER A 91 7.48 12.30 5.63
C SER A 91 7.81 13.70 6.13
N HIS A 92 7.79 13.94 7.45
CA HIS A 92 8.24 15.21 8.03
C HIS A 92 9.75 15.42 7.84
N ASP A 93 10.50 14.34 7.58
CA ASP A 93 11.94 14.40 7.31
C ASP A 93 12.26 15.40 6.19
N HIS A 94 11.59 15.28 5.05
CA HIS A 94 11.82 16.17 3.92
C HIS A 94 11.41 17.62 4.21
N ALA A 95 10.33 17.84 4.97
CA ALA A 95 9.93 19.19 5.37
C ALA A 95 10.97 19.84 6.30
N CYS A 96 11.44 19.10 7.31
CA CYS A 96 12.46 19.56 8.24
C CYS A 96 13.80 19.80 7.51
N SER A 97 14.26 18.83 6.72
CA SER A 97 15.51 18.92 5.97
C SER A 97 15.51 20.10 4.99
N THR A 98 14.42 20.32 4.27
CA THR A 98 14.29 21.49 3.39
C THR A 98 14.36 22.78 4.20
N VAL A 99 13.54 22.96 5.25
CA VAL A 99 13.55 24.19 6.05
C VAL A 99 14.91 24.42 6.71
N ARG A 100 15.60 23.37 7.17
CA ARG A 100 16.95 23.46 7.76
C ARG A 100 17.96 24.03 6.76
N GLN A 101 17.91 23.61 5.50
CA GLN A 101 18.83 24.07 4.47
C GLN A 101 18.64 25.54 4.10
N ILE A 102 17.42 26.06 4.24
CA ILE A 102 17.07 27.42 3.78
C ILE A 102 16.60 28.33 4.91
N ILE A 103 16.85 27.98 6.18
CA ILE A 103 16.31 28.69 7.33
C ILE A 103 16.74 30.16 7.33
N THR A 104 17.99 30.44 6.96
CA THR A 104 18.54 31.78 6.81
C THR A 104 17.78 32.57 5.74
N SER A 105 17.66 32.00 4.53
CA SER A 105 16.86 32.58 3.44
C SER A 105 15.40 32.84 3.85
N VAL A 106 14.77 31.93 4.58
CA VAL A 106 13.39 32.08 5.08
C VAL A 106 13.29 33.23 6.09
N ILE A 107 14.22 33.33 7.05
CA ILE A 107 14.23 34.42 8.03
C ILE A 107 14.39 35.77 7.35
N ILE A 108 15.31 35.89 6.39
CA ILE A 108 15.52 37.14 5.62
C ILE A 108 14.28 37.47 4.78
N SER A 109 13.70 36.47 4.11
CA SER A 109 12.47 36.63 3.32
C SER A 109 11.29 37.13 4.16
N LEU A 110 11.07 36.53 5.34
CA LEU A 110 10.05 36.97 6.27
C LEU A 110 10.35 38.37 6.83
N GLY A 111 11.63 38.69 7.07
CA GLY A 111 12.09 40.01 7.48
C GLY A 111 11.76 41.11 6.48
N ARG A 112 12.01 40.87 5.18
CA ARG A 112 11.64 41.81 4.11
C ARG A 112 10.13 42.01 4.02
N GLU A 113 9.36 40.92 4.01
CA GLU A 113 7.88 41.00 3.98
C GLU A 113 7.30 41.68 5.23
N ALA A 114 7.94 41.54 6.38
CA ALA A 114 7.56 42.22 7.62
C ALA A 114 7.88 43.72 7.58
N ALA A 115 9.06 44.11 7.09
CA ALA A 115 9.50 45.52 7.09
C ALA A 115 8.90 46.34 5.93
N GLU A 116 8.86 45.77 4.72
CA GLU A 116 8.47 46.50 3.51
C GLU A 116 6.96 46.56 3.29
N LYS A 117 6.23 45.54 3.75
CA LYS A 117 4.78 45.39 3.49
C LYS A 117 3.93 45.33 4.76
N ASP A 118 4.55 45.49 5.93
CA ASP A 118 3.90 45.40 7.25
C ASP A 118 2.98 44.18 7.39
N ASN A 119 3.42 43.03 6.84
CA ASN A 119 2.57 41.85 6.75
C ASN A 119 2.46 41.15 8.13
N PRO A 120 1.28 41.11 8.78
CA PRO A 120 1.15 40.57 10.14
C PRO A 120 1.50 39.08 10.22
N LYS A 121 1.23 38.31 9.16
CA LYS A 121 1.61 36.89 9.10
C LYS A 121 3.12 36.72 9.01
N ALA A 122 3.79 37.55 8.21
CA ALA A 122 5.25 37.53 8.10
C ALA A 122 5.91 37.89 9.44
N ILE A 123 5.41 38.94 10.12
CA ILE A 123 5.88 39.38 11.44
C ILE A 123 5.75 38.23 12.47
N GLY A 124 4.57 37.61 12.54
CA GLY A 124 4.33 36.49 13.45
C GLY A 124 5.23 35.28 13.15
N LEU A 125 5.35 34.90 11.88
CA LEU A 125 6.20 33.78 11.46
C LEU A 125 7.68 34.05 11.71
N LEU A 126 8.17 35.25 11.43
CA LEU A 126 9.54 35.67 11.71
C LEU A 126 9.85 35.54 13.20
N LYS A 127 8.98 36.09 14.05
CA LYS A 127 9.15 36.02 15.51
C LYS A 127 9.21 34.58 16.03
N LEU A 128 8.51 33.65 15.40
CA LEU A 128 8.48 32.24 15.81
C LEU A 128 9.63 31.43 15.21
N ALA A 129 9.92 31.61 13.92
CA ALA A 129 10.98 30.89 13.21
C ALA A 129 12.39 31.28 13.68
N SER A 130 12.58 32.52 14.12
CA SER A 130 13.86 32.99 14.66
C SER A 130 14.10 32.60 16.13
N GLN A 131 13.16 31.90 16.79
CA GLN A 131 13.36 31.46 18.16
C GLN A 131 14.36 30.32 18.22
N TRP A 132 15.29 30.37 19.19
CA TRP A 132 16.24 29.30 19.42
C TRP A 132 15.55 27.94 19.61
N LYS A 133 14.38 27.91 20.28
CA LYS A 133 13.62 26.67 20.49
C LYS A 133 13.17 26.03 19.18
N PHE A 134 12.77 26.84 18.19
CA PHE A 134 12.35 26.34 16.89
C PHE A 134 13.56 25.78 16.14
N VAL A 135 14.64 26.57 16.05
CA VAL A 135 15.87 26.17 15.37
C VAL A 135 16.47 24.90 15.99
N ALA A 136 16.60 24.84 17.31
CA ALA A 136 17.09 23.66 18.02
C ALA A 136 16.21 22.42 17.75
N THR A 137 14.89 22.59 17.77
CA THR A 137 13.96 21.49 17.46
C THR A 137 14.04 21.06 16.00
N LEU A 138 14.24 21.98 15.06
CA LEU A 138 14.43 21.69 13.65
C LEU A 138 15.65 20.78 13.42
N HIS A 139 16.79 21.15 14.02
CA HIS A 139 18.01 20.33 13.96
C HIS A 139 17.81 18.97 14.64
N MET A 140 17.25 18.94 15.85
CA MET A 140 16.95 17.71 16.55
C MET A 140 16.05 16.76 15.73
N MET A 141 15.02 17.31 15.07
CA MET A 141 14.15 16.51 14.20
C MET A 141 14.87 15.99 12.96
N CYS A 142 15.77 16.78 12.36
CA CYS A 142 16.63 16.32 11.28
C CYS A 142 17.59 15.20 11.68
N ASP A 143 17.95 15.08 12.96
CA ASP A 143 18.80 13.97 13.44
C ASP A 143 18.00 12.71 13.76
N ILE A 144 16.78 12.88 14.28
CA ILE A 144 15.93 11.78 14.74
C ILE A 144 15.13 11.14 13.59
N LEU A 145 14.51 11.95 12.72
CA LEU A 145 13.59 11.47 11.68
C LEU A 145 14.24 10.53 10.65
N PRO A 146 15.49 10.72 10.21
CA PRO A 146 16.16 9.77 9.32
C PRO A 146 16.37 8.40 9.98
N LYS A 147 16.84 8.38 11.23
CA LYS A 147 17.05 7.13 11.99
C LYS A 147 15.73 6.38 12.21
N LEU A 148 14.66 7.11 12.51
CA LEU A 148 13.32 6.52 12.62
C LEU A 148 12.79 6.00 11.28
N SER A 149 13.11 6.70 10.17
CA SER A 149 12.75 6.26 8.82
C SER A 149 13.53 5.02 8.40
N GLU A 150 14.78 4.89 8.81
CA GLU A 150 15.59 3.68 8.64
C GLU A 150 15.02 2.52 9.45
N LEU A 151 14.68 2.73 10.74
CA LEU A 151 14.02 1.73 11.58
C LEU A 151 12.66 1.29 11.02
N SER A 152 11.93 2.18 10.34
CA SER A 152 10.68 1.82 9.67
C SER A 152 10.89 0.89 8.46
N ARG A 153 12.09 0.92 7.87
CA ARG A 153 12.51 0.07 6.74
C ARG A 153 13.22 -1.20 7.20
N PHE A 154 13.92 -1.17 8.33
CA PHE A 154 14.73 -2.27 8.83
C PHE A 154 13.90 -3.39 9.50
N GLN A 155 14.09 -4.62 9.01
CA GLN A 155 13.98 -5.95 9.65
C GLN A 155 12.76 -6.37 10.51
N VAL A 156 11.83 -5.49 10.90
CA VAL A 156 10.60 -5.95 11.56
C VAL A 156 9.66 -6.65 10.58
N HIS A 157 9.87 -6.46 9.27
CA HIS A 157 9.15 -7.19 8.24
C HIS A 157 9.50 -8.68 8.24
N ASP A 158 10.75 -9.09 8.40
CA ASP A 158 11.12 -10.49 8.14
C ASP A 158 10.59 -11.45 9.23
N ALA A 159 10.85 -11.15 10.50
CA ALA A 159 10.36 -11.97 11.62
C ALA A 159 8.82 -11.94 11.74
N PHE A 160 8.19 -10.77 11.53
CA PHE A 160 6.72 -10.66 11.55
C PHE A 160 6.10 -11.36 10.35
N THR A 161 6.68 -11.22 9.16
CA THR A 161 6.17 -11.88 7.95
C THR A 161 6.31 -13.39 8.07
N LYS A 162 7.46 -13.89 8.55
CA LYS A 162 7.66 -15.32 8.88
C LYS A 162 6.64 -15.80 9.91
N ALA A 163 6.39 -15.04 10.98
CA ALA A 163 5.39 -15.40 11.97
C ALA A 163 3.95 -15.35 11.41
N VAL A 164 3.63 -14.39 10.54
CA VAL A 164 2.32 -14.32 9.88
C VAL A 164 2.14 -15.49 8.91
N ILE A 165 3.16 -15.83 8.12
CA ILE A 165 3.19 -16.98 7.23
C ILE A 165 2.95 -18.26 8.06
N TYR A 166 3.76 -18.48 9.09
CA TYR A 166 3.60 -19.63 9.99
C TYR A 166 2.19 -19.72 10.61
N ASN A 167 1.64 -18.61 11.11
CA ASN A 167 0.29 -18.59 11.69
C ASN A 167 -0.82 -18.81 10.65
N ILE A 168 -0.60 -18.40 9.39
CA ILE A 168 -1.53 -18.65 8.29
C ILE A 168 -1.44 -20.14 7.90
N GLU A 169 -0.24 -20.70 7.76
CA GLU A 169 -0.01 -22.11 7.46
C GLU A 169 -0.59 -23.03 8.55
N GLU A 170 -0.41 -22.71 9.84
CA GLU A 170 -1.03 -23.47 10.93
C GLU A 170 -2.57 -23.38 10.96
N ARG A 171 -3.14 -22.22 10.64
CA ARG A 171 -4.61 -22.00 10.67
C ARG A 171 -5.31 -22.51 9.42
N PHE A 172 -4.61 -22.49 8.30
CA PHE A 172 -5.09 -22.95 7.00
C PHE A 172 -4.11 -24.01 6.47
N PRO A 173 -4.09 -25.20 7.08
CA PRO A 173 -3.20 -26.28 6.66
C PRO A 173 -3.47 -26.73 5.21
N GLN A 174 -4.59 -26.31 4.63
CA GLN A 174 -4.95 -26.51 3.23
C GLN A 174 -4.31 -25.46 2.29
N THR A 175 -3.07 -25.05 2.59
CA THR A 175 -2.34 -24.11 1.72
C THR A 175 -2.14 -24.71 0.32
N ASP A 176 -1.95 -26.03 0.26
CA ASP A 176 -1.90 -26.81 -0.98
C ASP A 176 -3.15 -26.61 -1.84
N LEU A 177 -4.35 -26.60 -1.24
CA LEU A 177 -5.61 -26.35 -1.97
C LEU A 177 -5.64 -24.95 -2.61
N MET A 178 -5.12 -23.94 -1.90
CA MET A 178 -5.08 -22.56 -2.40
C MET A 178 -4.07 -22.40 -3.53
N ASP A 179 -2.97 -23.14 -3.49
CA ASP A 179 -2.01 -23.23 -4.58
C ASP A 179 -2.61 -24.00 -5.77
N CYS A 180 -3.40 -25.05 -5.53
CA CYS A 180 -4.12 -25.78 -6.58
C CYS A 180 -5.15 -24.89 -7.30
N LEU A 181 -5.77 -23.90 -6.63
CA LEU A 181 -6.69 -22.97 -7.31
C LEU A 181 -6.00 -22.06 -8.36
N LYS A 182 -4.66 -22.03 -8.41
CA LYS A 182 -3.91 -21.36 -9.47
C LYS A 182 -4.02 -22.05 -10.84
N ILE A 183 -4.67 -23.21 -10.94
CA ILE A 183 -5.02 -23.81 -12.25
C ILE A 183 -5.80 -22.83 -13.14
N PHE A 184 -6.52 -21.87 -12.56
CA PHE A 184 -7.25 -20.85 -13.30
C PHE A 184 -6.40 -19.63 -13.68
N ASP A 185 -5.15 -19.52 -13.22
CA ASP A 185 -4.31 -18.34 -13.50
C ASP A 185 -3.75 -18.41 -14.93
N CYS A 186 -4.09 -17.41 -15.75
CA CYS A 186 -3.59 -17.28 -17.11
C CYS A 186 -2.49 -16.21 -17.24
N ASP A 187 -2.15 -15.51 -16.16
CA ASP A 187 -1.31 -14.32 -16.20
C ASP A 187 0.06 -14.53 -15.54
N ILE A 188 1.02 -14.89 -16.38
CA ILE A 188 2.43 -15.08 -16.01
C ILE A 188 3.20 -13.88 -16.56
N GLU A 189 2.92 -12.67 -16.08
CA GLU A 189 3.60 -11.47 -16.59
C GLU A 189 5.11 -11.49 -16.27
N ARG A 190 5.91 -12.01 -17.20
CA ARG A 190 7.11 -11.34 -17.71
C ARG A 190 7.51 -11.86 -19.09
N ALA A 191 7.17 -11.03 -20.07
CA ALA A 191 7.86 -10.73 -21.32
C ALA A 191 8.68 -11.84 -21.99
N ASP A 192 8.27 -12.10 -23.23
CA ASP A 192 9.03 -12.68 -24.33
C ASP A 192 9.02 -14.20 -24.42
N ALA A 193 8.13 -14.69 -25.29
CA ALA A 193 7.93 -16.07 -25.70
C ALA A 193 7.69 -17.07 -24.56
N THR A 194 6.72 -17.96 -24.77
CA THR A 194 6.57 -19.20 -24.00
C THR A 194 5.69 -19.16 -22.74
N LEU A 195 4.51 -19.77 -22.86
CA LEU A 195 3.89 -20.57 -21.78
C LEU A 195 4.99 -21.20 -20.90
N PRO A 196 4.77 -21.41 -19.58
CA PRO A 196 5.75 -22.11 -18.75
C PRO A 196 6.23 -23.37 -19.45
N GLN A 197 7.49 -23.74 -19.27
CA GLN A 197 8.05 -24.93 -19.89
C GLN A 197 7.24 -26.20 -19.53
N SER A 198 6.54 -26.21 -18.40
CA SER A 198 5.55 -27.25 -18.03
C SER A 198 4.27 -27.31 -18.88
N LEU A 199 3.92 -26.21 -19.56
CA LEU A 199 2.85 -26.14 -20.56
C LEU A 199 3.35 -26.45 -21.98
N ARG A 200 4.68 -26.59 -22.19
CA ARG A 200 5.30 -26.87 -23.49
C ARG A 200 6.01 -28.22 -23.60
N GLU A 201 6.55 -28.75 -22.50
CA GLU A 201 7.49 -29.88 -22.50
C GLU A 201 7.07 -31.06 -21.60
N THR A 202 5.78 -31.20 -21.28
CA THR A 202 5.27 -32.54 -20.94
C THR A 202 4.56 -33.08 -22.17
N GLU A 203 5.23 -34.00 -22.86
CA GLU A 203 4.54 -35.06 -23.58
C GLU A 203 3.43 -35.57 -22.65
N GLU A 204 2.17 -35.43 -23.10
CA GLU A 204 0.92 -35.68 -22.37
C GLU A 204 0.46 -34.56 -21.40
N GLY A 205 -0.51 -33.77 -21.86
CA GLY A 205 -1.86 -33.87 -21.30
C GLY A 205 -2.17 -33.38 -19.88
N ASN A 206 -1.22 -33.17 -18.98
CA ASN A 206 -1.55 -33.31 -17.54
C ASN A 206 -1.49 -32.02 -16.69
N TYR A 207 -1.34 -30.83 -17.31
CA TYR A 207 -1.34 -29.57 -16.57
C TYR A 207 -2.65 -29.35 -15.81
N GLY A 208 -2.53 -29.10 -14.51
CA GLY A 208 -3.66 -28.83 -13.63
C GLY A 208 -4.48 -30.06 -13.24
N GLU A 209 -4.12 -31.27 -13.72
CA GLU A 209 -4.86 -32.50 -13.36
C GLU A 209 -4.62 -32.91 -11.92
N ALA A 210 -3.36 -32.88 -11.45
CA ALA A 210 -3.04 -33.19 -10.05
C ALA A 210 -3.67 -32.16 -9.10
N GLU A 211 -3.62 -30.89 -9.47
CA GLU A 211 -4.26 -29.81 -8.73
C GLU A 211 -5.79 -29.91 -8.75
N LEU A 212 -6.38 -30.32 -9.88
CA LEU A 212 -7.80 -30.58 -9.99
C LEU A 212 -8.23 -31.74 -9.08
N GLU A 213 -7.46 -32.83 -8.99
CA GLU A 213 -7.76 -33.93 -8.08
C GLU A 213 -7.79 -33.47 -6.62
N VAL A 214 -6.83 -32.63 -6.19
CA VAL A 214 -6.82 -32.04 -4.84
C VAL A 214 -8.06 -31.14 -4.61
N ILE A 215 -8.47 -30.38 -5.62
CA ILE A 215 -9.69 -29.56 -5.57
C ILE A 215 -10.93 -30.43 -5.46
N LEU A 216 -11.02 -31.52 -6.23
CA LEU A 216 -12.16 -32.42 -6.24
C LEU A 216 -12.26 -33.19 -4.91
N ASP A 217 -11.16 -33.74 -4.40
CA ASP A 217 -11.11 -34.37 -3.08
C ASP A 217 -11.64 -33.45 -1.97
N HIS A 218 -11.42 -32.14 -2.09
CA HIS A 218 -11.92 -31.16 -1.14
C HIS A 218 -13.39 -30.77 -1.36
N TYR A 219 -13.79 -30.45 -2.60
CA TYR A 219 -15.06 -29.80 -2.90
C TYR A 219 -16.16 -30.74 -3.40
N GLU A 220 -15.85 -31.98 -3.79
CA GLU A 220 -16.79 -32.93 -4.40
C GLU A 220 -18.05 -33.10 -3.55
N ASN A 221 -17.88 -33.46 -2.28
CA ASN A 221 -19.00 -33.65 -1.35
C ASN A 221 -19.67 -32.33 -0.94
N GLY A 222 -18.90 -31.23 -0.83
CA GLY A 222 -19.39 -29.95 -0.32
C GLY A 222 -20.20 -29.14 -1.34
N LEU A 223 -19.83 -29.21 -2.62
CA LEU A 223 -20.46 -28.46 -3.72
C LEU A 223 -21.31 -29.37 -4.63
N GLY A 224 -21.35 -30.68 -4.34
CA GLY A 224 -22.04 -31.67 -5.16
C GLY A 224 -21.48 -31.66 -6.58
N LEU A 225 -20.17 -31.90 -6.70
CA LEU A 225 -19.48 -31.98 -7.99
C LEU A 225 -19.52 -33.43 -8.48
N SER A 226 -19.58 -33.63 -9.81
CA SER A 226 -19.23 -34.92 -10.42
C SER A 226 -17.77 -34.87 -10.82
N ARG A 227 -16.97 -35.83 -10.32
CA ARG A 227 -15.55 -35.97 -10.65
C ARG A 227 -15.37 -36.19 -12.16
N GLU A 228 -16.18 -37.06 -12.76
CA GLU A 228 -16.08 -37.34 -14.20
C GLU A 228 -16.42 -36.11 -15.05
N GLU A 229 -17.50 -35.40 -14.73
CA GLU A 229 -17.91 -34.21 -15.47
C GLU A 229 -16.91 -33.06 -15.29
N ALA A 230 -16.41 -32.85 -14.06
CA ALA A 230 -15.43 -31.79 -13.78
C ALA A 230 -14.11 -31.99 -14.53
N THR A 231 -13.65 -33.22 -14.68
CA THR A 231 -12.44 -33.54 -15.47
C THR A 231 -12.66 -33.24 -16.95
N VAL A 232 -13.82 -33.60 -17.52
CA VAL A 232 -14.18 -33.27 -18.91
C VAL A 232 -14.28 -31.75 -19.12
N GLU A 233 -14.91 -31.04 -18.18
CA GLU A 233 -14.97 -29.58 -18.16
C GLU A 233 -13.57 -28.96 -18.12
N TRP A 234 -12.66 -29.52 -17.33
CA TRP A 234 -11.29 -29.02 -17.18
C TRP A 234 -10.51 -29.12 -18.49
N HIS A 235 -10.54 -30.26 -19.16
CA HIS A 235 -9.90 -30.41 -20.47
C HIS A 235 -10.44 -29.39 -21.48
N SER A 236 -11.76 -29.16 -21.46
CA SER A 236 -12.44 -28.22 -22.35
C SER A 236 -12.08 -26.76 -22.04
N LEU A 237 -12.04 -26.38 -20.76
CA LEU A 237 -11.65 -25.05 -20.30
C LEU A 237 -10.18 -24.78 -20.61
N ARG A 238 -9.29 -25.74 -20.33
CA ARG A 238 -7.86 -25.64 -20.61
C ARG A 238 -7.60 -25.44 -22.11
N ALA A 239 -8.27 -26.21 -22.97
CA ALA A 239 -8.16 -26.02 -24.41
C ALA A 239 -8.58 -24.58 -24.82
N ASN A 240 -9.61 -24.03 -24.18
CA ASN A 240 -10.07 -22.66 -24.43
C ASN A 240 -9.07 -21.61 -23.93
N MET A 241 -8.47 -21.81 -22.75
CA MET A 241 -7.43 -20.94 -22.19
C MET A 241 -6.18 -20.90 -23.09
N VAL A 242 -5.79 -22.04 -23.65
CA VAL A 242 -4.66 -22.15 -24.60
C VAL A 242 -4.97 -21.45 -25.93
N GLN A 243 -6.19 -21.59 -26.44
CA GLN A 243 -6.61 -20.94 -27.69
C GLN A 243 -6.80 -19.42 -27.54
N HIS A 244 -7.20 -18.95 -26.36
CA HIS A 244 -7.55 -17.55 -26.11
C HIS A 244 -6.87 -17.00 -24.84
N PRO A 245 -5.53 -16.93 -24.78
CA PRO A 245 -4.80 -16.55 -23.56
C PRO A 245 -5.17 -15.14 -23.06
N GLY A 246 -5.44 -14.21 -23.97
CA GLY A 246 -5.84 -12.84 -23.63
C GLY A 246 -7.25 -12.69 -23.05
N ARG A 247 -8.08 -13.74 -23.08
CA ARG A 247 -9.48 -13.70 -22.60
C ARG A 247 -9.57 -13.83 -21.08
N TYR A 248 -8.68 -14.60 -20.47
CA TYR A 248 -8.77 -15.00 -19.07
C TYR A 248 -7.95 -14.08 -18.15
N GLY A 249 -6.80 -13.58 -18.60
CA GLY A 249 -5.97 -12.60 -17.87
C GLY A 249 -5.64 -13.05 -16.44
N LYS A 250 -5.53 -12.09 -15.50
CA LYS A 250 -5.23 -12.35 -14.07
C LYS A 250 -6.21 -13.33 -13.45
N LEU A 251 -5.73 -14.20 -12.55
CA LEU A 251 -6.54 -15.15 -11.78
C LEU A 251 -7.93 -14.64 -11.34
N PRO A 252 -8.10 -13.41 -10.77
CA PRO A 252 -9.44 -12.94 -10.37
C PRO A 252 -10.41 -12.76 -11.55
N ASN A 253 -9.90 -12.38 -12.72
CA ASN A 253 -10.70 -12.22 -13.93
C ASN A 253 -11.08 -13.59 -14.51
N ALA A 254 -10.13 -14.53 -14.52
CA ALA A 254 -10.35 -15.89 -14.95
C ALA A 254 -11.40 -16.60 -14.07
N LEU A 255 -11.27 -16.51 -12.75
CA LEU A 255 -12.25 -17.06 -11.80
C LEU A 255 -13.64 -16.42 -11.98
N ASN A 256 -13.73 -15.10 -12.14
CA ASN A 256 -15.00 -14.41 -12.37
C ASN A 256 -15.65 -14.81 -13.72
N LEU A 257 -14.85 -15.06 -14.76
CA LEU A 257 -15.33 -15.53 -16.05
C LEU A 257 -15.86 -16.97 -15.94
N VAL A 258 -15.08 -17.87 -15.34
CA VAL A 258 -15.43 -19.29 -15.17
C VAL A 258 -16.66 -19.42 -14.28
N SER A 259 -16.74 -18.69 -13.17
CA SER A 259 -17.88 -18.74 -12.23
C SER A 259 -19.25 -18.41 -12.83
N LYS A 260 -19.27 -17.72 -13.99
CA LYS A 260 -20.49 -17.32 -14.70
C LYS A 260 -20.75 -18.17 -15.94
N SER A 261 -19.92 -19.17 -16.20
CA SER A 261 -19.99 -19.98 -17.42
C SER A 261 -20.98 -21.12 -17.25
N GLU A 262 -22.08 -21.10 -18.00
CA GLU A 262 -22.99 -22.24 -18.05
C GLU A 262 -22.37 -23.49 -18.71
N ALA A 263 -21.27 -23.30 -19.46
CA ALA A 263 -20.57 -24.38 -20.14
C ALA A 263 -19.76 -25.30 -19.19
N TYR A 264 -19.47 -24.84 -17.97
CA TYR A 264 -18.65 -25.56 -17.00
C TYR A 264 -19.33 -25.54 -15.61
N PRO A 265 -20.44 -26.26 -15.41
CA PRO A 265 -21.24 -26.16 -14.19
C PRO A 265 -20.47 -26.60 -12.92
N ASN A 266 -19.60 -27.60 -13.00
CA ASN A 266 -18.79 -28.04 -11.86
C ASN A 266 -17.66 -27.04 -11.57
N LEU A 267 -16.91 -26.63 -12.59
CA LEU A 267 -15.83 -25.64 -12.43
C LEU A 267 -16.35 -24.26 -12.04
N SER A 268 -17.58 -23.91 -12.43
CA SER A 268 -18.23 -22.65 -12.02
C SER A 268 -18.46 -22.59 -10.53
N LYS A 269 -18.88 -23.71 -9.91
CA LYS A 269 -19.06 -23.81 -8.46
C LYS A 269 -17.71 -23.70 -7.74
N VAL A 270 -16.68 -24.35 -8.26
CA VAL A 270 -15.30 -24.26 -7.72
C VAL A 270 -14.78 -22.83 -7.84
N ALA A 271 -14.94 -22.18 -9.00
CA ALA A 271 -14.51 -20.81 -9.21
C ALA A 271 -15.27 -19.81 -8.34
N ALA A 272 -16.58 -20.02 -8.14
CA ALA A 272 -17.40 -19.24 -7.22
C ALA A 272 -16.94 -19.42 -5.77
N ALA A 273 -16.62 -20.64 -5.34
CA ALA A 273 -16.05 -20.91 -4.03
C ALA A 273 -14.69 -20.21 -3.87
N ALA A 274 -13.79 -20.32 -4.85
CA ALA A 274 -12.48 -19.67 -4.86
C ALA A 274 -12.55 -18.13 -4.74
N LEU A 275 -13.57 -17.50 -5.33
CA LEU A 275 -13.80 -16.04 -5.20
C LEU A 275 -14.23 -15.61 -3.79
N ILE A 276 -14.78 -16.53 -3.00
CA ILE A 276 -15.25 -16.27 -1.63
C ILE A 276 -14.13 -16.53 -0.61
N ILE A 277 -13.17 -17.41 -0.93
CA ILE A 277 -12.03 -17.66 -0.05
C ILE A 277 -11.14 -16.40 0.00
N PRO A 278 -10.71 -15.94 1.17
CA PRO A 278 -9.72 -14.87 1.27
C PRO A 278 -8.38 -15.38 0.71
N ALA A 279 -8.09 -15.16 -0.57
CA ALA A 279 -6.79 -15.49 -1.14
C ALA A 279 -5.69 -14.68 -0.42
N SER A 280 -4.91 -15.36 0.42
CA SER A 280 -3.82 -14.79 1.23
C SER A 280 -2.57 -14.46 0.40
N THR A 281 -2.56 -14.78 -0.88
CA THR A 281 -1.39 -14.64 -1.77
C THR A 281 -1.72 -13.84 -3.02
N ALA A 282 -2.26 -12.62 -2.87
CA ALA A 282 -2.06 -11.61 -3.90
C ALA A 282 -0.62 -11.09 -3.74
N GLY A 283 0.28 -11.50 -4.63
CA GLY A 283 1.59 -10.87 -4.77
C GLY A 283 1.42 -9.36 -4.77
N MET A 284 2.04 -8.69 -3.80
CA MET A 284 2.04 -7.23 -3.70
C MET A 284 2.93 -6.66 -4.82
N SER A 285 2.40 -6.64 -6.04
CA SER A 285 2.91 -5.79 -7.11
C SER A 285 1.82 -4.79 -7.47
N ALA A 286 2.19 -3.51 -7.40
CA ALA A 286 1.33 -2.34 -7.50
C ALA A 286 0.35 -2.42 -8.69
N ILE A 287 -0.95 -2.36 -8.42
CA ILE A 287 -1.97 -2.08 -9.45
C ILE A 287 -2.72 -0.82 -9.03
N SER A 288 -2.51 0.20 -9.85
CA SER A 288 -3.04 1.54 -9.72
C SER A 288 -4.56 1.61 -9.86
N SER A 289 -5.08 2.72 -9.38
CA SER A 289 -6.47 3.16 -9.37
C SER A 289 -7.14 3.12 -10.76
N ASN A 290 -7.94 2.09 -11.02
CA ASN A 290 -9.25 2.25 -11.69
C ASN A 290 -9.91 0.88 -11.86
N GLN A 291 -10.90 0.59 -11.02
CA GLN A 291 -12.15 -0.09 -11.38
C GLN A 291 -12.95 -0.31 -10.09
N ARG A 292 -13.94 0.55 -9.87
CA ARG A 292 -15.01 0.32 -8.91
C ARG A 292 -15.98 -0.64 -9.57
N SER A 293 -16.13 -1.84 -8.99
CA SER A 293 -17.35 -2.64 -8.87
C SER A 293 -16.98 -4.12 -8.76
N THR A 294 -17.71 -4.83 -7.91
CA THR A 294 -17.69 -6.28 -7.67
C THR A 294 -16.74 -6.75 -6.56
N LEU A 295 -17.38 -7.35 -5.55
CA LEU A 295 -16.83 -7.90 -4.32
C LEU A 295 -15.69 -8.87 -4.61
N ILE A 296 -14.47 -8.49 -4.23
CA ILE A 296 -13.34 -9.39 -4.10
C ILE A 296 -12.65 -8.97 -2.81
N PHE A 297 -12.56 -9.90 -1.85
CA PHE A 297 -11.77 -9.74 -0.63
C PHE A 297 -10.29 -9.67 -1.01
N LYS A 298 -9.87 -8.52 -1.55
CA LYS A 298 -8.47 -8.16 -1.63
C LYS A 298 -7.95 -8.06 -0.20
N CYS A 299 -6.75 -8.59 0.05
CA CYS A 299 -5.92 -8.07 1.12
C CYS A 299 -5.63 -6.60 0.76
N ILE A 300 -6.51 -5.70 1.19
CA ILE A 300 -6.47 -4.28 0.87
C ILE A 300 -5.32 -3.67 1.68
N ILE A 301 -4.12 -3.65 1.11
CA ILE A 301 -3.13 -2.63 1.45
C ILE A 301 -3.49 -1.40 0.59
N ILE A 302 -4.36 -0.55 1.14
CA ILE A 302 -4.56 0.82 0.63
C ILE A 302 -3.59 1.72 1.40
N GLU A 303 -2.63 2.30 0.68
CA GLU A 303 -1.78 3.41 1.14
C GLU A 303 -2.50 4.76 1.22
#